data_AF-A0A8B8VVX7-F1
#
_entry.id   AF-A0A8B8VVX7-F1
#
_cell.length_a   1.000
_cell.length_b   1.000
_cell.length_c   1.000
_cell.angle_alpha   90.00
_cell.angle_beta   90.00
_cell.angle_gamma   90.00
#
_symmetry.space_group_name_H-M   'P 1'
#
loop_
_entity.id
_entity.type
_entity.pdbx_description
1 polymer ?
#
loop_
_entity_poly.entity_id
_entity_poly.type
_entity_poly.pdbx_seq_one_letter_code
_entity_poly.pdbx_strand_id
1 'polypeptide(L)'
;MAGRIAAFLRNVWAKEPVLVASFTIGGLAIILPALSPYAKYSIMINEATPYNYPVPLRDDGNMPDVPSHPQDPQGPSLEWLKKL
;
A
#
# COMPACT_ATOMS: atom_id res chain seq x y z
N MET A 1 -29.57 -4.37 -23.85
CA MET A 1 -29.18 -3.47 -22.73
C MET A 1 -27.78 -2.89 -22.92
N ALA A 2 -26.74 -3.72 -23.09
CA ALA A 2 -25.34 -3.27 -23.25
C ALA A 2 -25.12 -2.25 -24.38
N GLY A 3 -25.72 -2.44 -25.56
CA GLY A 3 -25.59 -1.48 -26.67
C GLY A 3 -26.16 -0.09 -26.38
N ARG A 4 -27.20 0.02 -25.55
CA ARG A 4 -27.76 1.32 -25.13
C ARG A 4 -26.82 2.06 -24.17
N ILE A 5 -26.20 1.32 -23.25
CA ILE A 5 -25.22 1.88 -22.29
C ILE A 5 -23.97 2.37 -23.03
N ALA A 6 -23.44 1.59 -23.97
CA ALA A 6 -22.28 1.99 -24.77
C ALA A 6 -22.55 3.25 -25.61
N ALA A 7 -23.73 3.36 -26.22
CA ALA A 7 -24.14 4.55 -26.96
C ALA A 7 -24.23 5.79 -26.05
N PHE A 8 -24.78 5.64 -24.84
CA PHE A 8 -24.82 6.72 -23.85
C PHE A 8 -23.41 7.17 -23.44
N LEU A 9 -22.52 6.23 -23.08
CA LEU A 9 -21.14 6.52 -22.68
C LEU A 9 -20.38 7.28 -23.77
N ARG A 10 -20.52 6.86 -25.04
CA ARG A 10 -19.92 7.58 -26.18
C ARG A 10 -20.45 9.01 -26.31
N ASN A 11 -21.75 9.21 -26.10
CA ASN A 11 -22.39 10.52 -26.18
C ASN A 11 -21.95 11.45 -25.04
N VAL A 12 -21.91 10.98 -23.79
CA VAL A 12 -21.42 11.81 -22.67
C VAL A 12 -19.93 12.08 -22.76
N TRP A 13 -19.13 11.16 -23.29
CA TRP A 13 -17.71 11.42 -23.57
C TRP A 13 -17.52 12.53 -24.60
N ALA A 14 -18.37 12.58 -25.64
CA ALA A 14 -18.29 13.62 -26.67
C ALA A 14 -18.74 15.00 -26.19
N LYS A 15 -19.68 15.07 -25.23
CA LYS A 15 -20.28 16.33 -24.75
C LYS A 15 -19.64 16.87 -23.48
N GLU A 16 -19.35 15.99 -22.53
CA GLU A 16 -18.87 16.33 -21.19
C GLU A 16 -17.64 15.47 -20.81
N PRO A 17 -16.55 15.51 -21.62
CA PRO A 17 -15.39 14.64 -21.41
C PRO A 17 -14.75 14.82 -20.04
N VAL A 18 -14.77 16.04 -19.50
CA VAL A 18 -14.22 16.36 -18.17
C VAL A 18 -14.96 15.59 -17.08
N LEU A 19 -16.29 15.54 -17.14
CA LEU A 19 -17.09 14.81 -16.16
C LEU A 19 -16.84 13.31 -16.27
N VAL A 20 -16.84 12.75 -17.48
CA VAL A 20 -16.60 11.31 -17.67
C VAL A 20 -15.20 10.92 -17.15
N ALA A 21 -14.17 11.72 -17.45
CA ALA A 21 -12.83 11.51 -16.91
C ALA A 21 -12.82 11.59 -15.37
N SER A 22 -13.48 12.58 -14.77
CA SER A 22 -13.51 12.77 -13.32
C SER A 22 -14.11 11.56 -12.59
N PHE A 23 -15.25 11.03 -13.06
CA PHE A 23 -15.88 9.85 -12.48
C PHE A 23 -15.06 8.59 -12.71
N THR A 24 -14.41 8.47 -13.87
CA THR A 24 -13.56 7.32 -14.19
C THR A 24 -12.34 7.29 -13.27
N ILE A 25 -11.63 8.41 -13.13
CA ILE A 25 -10.46 8.53 -12.26
C ILE A 25 -10.86 8.33 -10.79
N GLY A 26 -11.93 8.98 -10.34
CA GLY A 26 -12.42 8.83 -8.97
C GLY A 26 -12.84 7.38 -8.65
N GLY A 27 -13.55 6.72 -9.57
CA GLY A 27 -13.93 5.32 -9.42
C GLY A 27 -12.71 4.39 -9.35
N LEU A 28 -11.72 4.59 -10.23
CA LEU A 28 -10.47 3.83 -10.18
C LEU A 28 -9.70 4.08 -8.88
N ALA A 29 -9.64 5.31 -8.38
CA ALA A 29 -8.97 5.64 -7.13
C ALA A 29 -9.56 4.92 -5.91
N ILE A 30 -10.87 4.63 -5.93
CA ILE A 30 -11.55 3.88 -4.86
C ILE A 30 -11.29 2.37 -4.99
N ILE A 31 -11.33 1.83 -6.21
CA ILE A 31 -11.29 0.38 -6.45
C ILE A 31 -9.85 -0.16 -6.45
N LEU A 32 -8.90 0.56 -7.06
CA LEU A 32 -7.53 0.07 -7.28
C LEU A 32 -6.77 -0.26 -5.99
N PRO A 33 -6.85 0.54 -4.89
CA PRO A 33 -6.11 0.21 -3.67
C PRO A 33 -6.47 -1.15 -3.08
N ALA A 34 -7.75 -1.55 -3.16
CA ALA A 34 -8.22 -2.84 -2.64
C ALA A 34 -7.79 -4.02 -3.52
N LEU A 35 -7.54 -3.80 -4.81
CA LEU A 35 -7.11 -4.82 -5.76
C LEU A 35 -5.58 -4.91 -5.90
N SER A 36 -4.86 -3.86 -5.51
CA SER A 36 -3.42 -3.77 -5.71
C SER A 36 -2.67 -4.67 -4.71
N PRO A 37 -1.83 -5.62 -5.18
CA PRO A 37 -0.98 -6.41 -4.29
C PRO A 37 0.12 -5.55 -3.64
N TYR A 38 0.38 -4.35 -4.17
CA TYR A 38 1.43 -3.46 -3.68
C TYR A 38 0.97 -2.54 -2.54
N ALA A 39 -0.33 -2.43 -2.28
CA ALA A 39 -0.84 -1.59 -1.20
C ALA A 39 -0.31 -2.00 0.18
N LYS A 40 0.04 -3.27 0.37
CA LYS A 40 0.67 -3.76 1.60
C LYS A 40 2.06 -3.15 1.85
N TYR A 41 2.86 -2.97 0.80
CA TYR A 41 4.24 -2.52 0.95
C TYR A 41 4.33 -1.05 1.38
N SER A 42 3.39 -0.20 0.98
CA SER A 42 3.36 1.19 1.47
C SER A 42 3.14 1.25 2.99
N ILE A 43 2.28 0.38 3.54
CA ILE A 43 2.07 0.26 4.99
C ILE A 43 3.34 -0.25 5.66
N MET A 44 3.92 -1.34 5.14
CA MET A 44 5.15 -1.93 5.71
C MET A 44 6.33 -0.94 5.71
N ILE A 45 6.48 -0.10 4.67
CA ILE A 45 7.52 0.93 4.60
C ILE A 45 7.31 2.00 5.69
N ASN A 46 6.07 2.44 5.89
CA ASN A 46 5.76 3.44 6.91
C ASN A 46 6.04 2.89 8.33
N GLU A 47 5.69 1.64 8.60
CA GLU A 47 5.99 0.98 9.88
C GLU A 47 7.49 0.77 10.11
N ALA A 48 8.23 0.44 9.04
CA ALA A 48 9.67 0.21 9.10
C ALA A 48 10.50 1.49 9.26
N THR A 49 9.90 2.68 9.13
CA THR A 49 10.62 3.96 9.20
C THR A 49 10.71 4.45 10.65
N PRO A 50 11.89 4.43 11.29
CA PRO A 50 12.01 4.76 12.71
C PRO A 50 12.10 6.28 12.90
N TYR A 51 10.96 6.93 13.15
CA TYR A 51 10.94 8.36 13.52
C TYR A 51 11.39 8.62 14.96
N ASN A 52 11.19 7.63 15.83
CA ASN A 52 11.59 7.67 17.23
C ASN A 52 12.77 6.72 17.46
N TYR A 53 13.59 7.01 18.47
CA TYR A 53 14.67 6.12 18.88
C TYR A 53 14.09 4.82 19.48
N PRO A 54 14.46 3.63 18.97
CA PRO A 54 14.00 2.36 19.53
C PRO A 54 14.71 2.08 20.85
N VAL A 55 13.97 2.20 21.96
CA VAL A 55 14.52 1.96 23.32
C VAL A 55 14.71 0.46 23.54
N PRO A 56 15.92 -0.01 23.91
CA PRO A 56 16.16 -1.41 24.21
C PRO A 56 15.31 -1.95 25.35
N LEU A 57 14.94 -3.23 25.27
CA LEU A 57 14.22 -3.92 26.34
C LEU A 57 15.19 -4.39 27.43
N ARG A 58 14.69 -4.48 28.66
CA ARG A 58 15.44 -5.12 29.74
C ARG A 58 15.28 -6.63 29.62
N ASP A 59 16.40 -7.32 29.46
CA ASP A 59 16.43 -8.78 29.39
C ASP A 59 16.03 -9.42 30.74
N ASP A 60 15.07 -10.33 30.70
CA ASP A 60 14.59 -11.14 31.83
C ASP A 60 15.12 -12.59 31.79
N GLY A 61 15.93 -12.91 30.78
CA GLY A 61 16.52 -14.23 30.56
C GLY A 61 15.70 -15.16 29.67
N ASN A 62 14.53 -14.74 29.16
CA ASN A 62 13.68 -15.57 28.31
C ASN A 62 13.00 -14.80 27.16
N MET A 63 13.81 -14.11 26.34
CA MET A 63 13.35 -13.35 25.16
C MET A 63 13.95 -13.89 23.85
N PRO A 64 13.56 -15.08 23.36
CA PRO A 64 14.17 -15.70 22.18
C PRO A 64 13.96 -14.93 20.88
N ASP A 65 12.90 -14.10 20.81
CA ASP A 65 12.55 -13.30 19.62
C ASP A 65 13.21 -11.91 19.61
N VAL A 66 13.87 -11.49 20.70
CA VAL A 66 14.48 -10.15 20.82
C VAL A 66 15.98 -10.26 20.50
N PRO A 67 16.48 -9.55 19.48
CA PRO A 67 17.91 -9.55 19.17
C PRO A 67 18.71 -8.82 20.24
N SER A 68 19.90 -9.33 20.57
CA SER A 68 20.85 -8.67 21.49
C SER A 68 21.72 -7.62 20.79
N HIS A 69 21.87 -7.74 19.47
CA HIS A 69 22.65 -6.84 18.62
C HIS A 69 21.91 -6.59 17.29
N PRO A 70 22.06 -5.39 16.67
CA PRO A 70 21.33 -5.05 15.44
C PRO A 70 21.57 -5.97 14.23
N GLN A 71 22.66 -6.75 14.23
CA GLN A 71 22.99 -7.68 13.16
C GLN A 71 22.53 -9.11 13.43
N ASP A 72 21.94 -9.38 14.60
CA ASP A 72 21.44 -10.71 14.91
C ASP A 72 20.21 -11.04 14.05
N PRO A 73 20.02 -12.32 13.64
CA PRO A 73 19.03 -12.69 12.65
C PRO A 73 17.57 -12.65 13.14
N GLN A 74 17.33 -12.49 14.44
CA GLN A 74 15.99 -12.52 15.04
C GLN A 74 15.17 -11.25 14.74
N GLY A 75 15.84 -10.12 14.46
CA GLY A 75 15.17 -8.86 14.17
C GLY A 75 14.42 -8.85 12.83
N PRO A 76 13.40 -7.98 12.66
CA PRO A 76 12.69 -7.85 11.40
C PRO A 76 13.63 -7.29 10.32
N SER A 77 13.94 -8.13 9.32
CA SER A 77 14.83 -7.75 8.22
C SER A 77 14.10 -6.97 7.11
N LEU A 78 14.80 -5.98 6.53
CA LEU A 78 14.32 -5.17 5.40
C LEU A 78 14.81 -5.68 4.04
N GLU A 79 15.21 -6.95 3.92
CA GLU A 79 15.62 -7.55 2.63
C GLU A 79 14.51 -7.51 1.57
N TRP A 80 13.25 -7.58 1.97
CA TRP A 80 12.11 -7.41 1.05
C TRP A 80 12.07 -5.99 0.45
N LEU A 81 12.43 -4.96 1.23
CA LEU A 81 12.46 -3.56 0.78
C LEU A 81 13.62 -3.29 -0.17
N LYS A 82 14.78 -3.93 0.05
CA LYS A 82 15.92 -3.84 -0.86
C LYS A 82 15.68 -4.49 -2.23
N LYS A 83 14.70 -5.40 -2.31
CA LYS A 83 14.37 -6.20 -3.51
C LYS A 83 13.10 -5.74 -4.21
N LEU A 84 12.42 -4.74 -3.66
CA LEU A 84 11.20 -4.13 -4.20
C LEU A 84 11.49 -3.35 -5.49
#